data_AF-A0A1F3VUL1-F1
#
_entry.id   AF-A0A1F3VUL1-F1
#
_cell.length_a   1.000
_cell.length_b   1.000
_cell.length_c   1.000
_cell.angle_alpha   90.00
_cell.angle_beta   90.00
_cell.angle_gamma   90.00
#
_symmetry.space_group_name_H-M   'P 1'
#
loop_
_entity.id
_entity.type
_entity.pdbx_description
1 polymer ?
#
loop_
_entity_poly.entity_id
_entity_poly.type
_entity_poly.pdbx_seq_one_letter_code
_entity_poly.pdbx_strand_id
1 'polypeptide(L)'
;MGEKISHKLSLSPLQTANFLKAIAEKNIKMIHVSKGYKKRTILKEDIFNVIADWHHFAILSLIETKNFRSDHKWMAMRLGISVVEVNFAIQRLLKLKMITNKNGKYKLSKESFSTSEDVESRALQKSHKQSLEQSIASLEEVPVKLRDISSITMAIDLSKLKKAKKEIREFRKRIANIMESGNQTEVYNLNIQLIPITKAIE
;
A
#
# COMPACT_ATOMS: atom_id res chain seq x y z
N MET A 1 19.78 -19.53 3.02
CA MET A 1 20.26 -18.16 2.69
C MET A 1 19.32 -17.46 1.71
N GLY A 2 18.94 -18.08 0.58
CA GLY A 2 17.98 -17.52 -0.39
C GLY A 2 16.64 -17.07 0.20
N GLU A 3 16.05 -17.84 1.12
CA GLU A 3 14.77 -17.45 1.77
C GLU A 3 14.88 -16.18 2.64
N LYS A 4 16.04 -15.99 3.30
CA LYS A 4 16.28 -14.77 4.08
C LYS A 4 16.44 -13.56 3.15
N ILE A 5 17.00 -13.75 1.96
CA ILE A 5 17.17 -12.69 0.95
C ILE A 5 15.83 -12.34 0.32
N SER A 6 15.01 -13.33 -0.07
CA SER A 6 13.67 -13.07 -0.62
C SER A 6 12.78 -12.33 0.38
N HIS A 7 12.90 -12.64 1.68
CA HIS A 7 12.22 -11.93 2.74
C HIS A 7 12.67 -10.47 2.86
N LYS A 8 14.00 -10.21 2.84
CA LYS A 8 14.54 -8.84 2.88
C LYS A 8 14.12 -7.99 1.68
N LEU A 9 13.95 -8.62 0.51
CA LEU A 9 13.53 -7.97 -0.72
C LEU A 9 12.00 -7.87 -0.86
N SER A 10 11.23 -8.33 0.13
CA SER A 10 9.76 -8.32 0.11
C SER A 10 9.16 -8.99 -1.13
N LEU A 11 9.80 -10.06 -1.61
CA LEU A 11 9.32 -10.81 -2.77
C LEU A 11 7.99 -11.52 -2.47
N SER A 12 7.10 -11.54 -3.46
CA SER A 12 5.87 -12.34 -3.42
C SER A 12 6.17 -13.85 -3.34
N PRO A 13 5.19 -14.70 -3.04
CA PRO A 13 5.38 -16.16 -3.05
C PRO A 13 5.88 -16.69 -4.38
N LEU A 14 5.33 -16.18 -5.49
CA LEU A 14 5.72 -16.63 -6.82
C LEU A 14 7.15 -16.18 -7.13
N GLN A 15 7.50 -14.93 -6.82
CA GLN A 15 8.85 -14.41 -6.99
C GLN A 15 9.84 -15.14 -6.09
N THR A 16 9.47 -15.44 -4.84
CA THR A 16 10.29 -16.23 -3.91
C THR A 16 10.54 -17.63 -4.46
N ALA A 17 9.50 -18.31 -4.94
CA ALA A 17 9.64 -19.65 -5.53
C ALA A 17 10.57 -19.62 -6.77
N ASN A 18 10.38 -18.65 -7.66
CA ASN A 18 11.23 -18.48 -8.84
C ASN A 18 12.68 -18.15 -8.48
N PHE A 19 12.89 -17.27 -7.49
CA PHE A 19 14.21 -16.87 -7.01
C PHE A 19 14.96 -18.03 -6.37
N LEU A 20 14.30 -18.78 -5.48
CA LEU A 20 14.89 -19.97 -4.86
C LEU A 20 15.23 -21.03 -5.89
N LYS A 21 14.36 -21.22 -6.89
CA LYS A 21 14.64 -22.12 -8.01
C LYS A 21 15.85 -21.67 -8.83
N ALA A 22 15.95 -20.39 -9.16
CA ALA A 22 17.09 -19.84 -9.90
C ALA A 22 18.42 -19.95 -9.12
N ILE A 23 18.37 -19.89 -7.79
CA ILE A 23 19.55 -20.10 -6.94
C ILE A 23 19.91 -21.59 -6.82
N ALA A 24 18.92 -22.47 -6.75
CA ALA A 24 19.11 -23.91 -6.59
C ALA A 24 19.56 -24.59 -7.89
N GLU A 25 19.08 -24.12 -9.04
CA GLU A 25 19.39 -24.68 -10.35
C GLU A 25 20.24 -23.69 -11.15
N LYS A 26 21.57 -23.90 -11.19
CA LYS A 26 22.48 -23.17 -12.11
C LYS A 26 22.19 -23.42 -13.60
N ASN A 27 21.19 -24.23 -13.98
CA ASN A 27 20.83 -24.54 -15.37
C ASN A 27 19.31 -24.68 -15.53
N ILE A 28 18.69 -23.76 -16.27
CA ILE A 28 17.24 -23.68 -16.48
C ILE A 28 16.76 -24.78 -17.46
N LYS A 29 15.87 -25.68 -17.02
CA LYS A 29 14.89 -26.32 -17.92
C LYS A 29 13.47 -25.83 -17.57
N MET A 30 12.79 -25.29 -18.57
CA MET A 30 11.41 -24.79 -18.47
C MET A 30 10.45 -25.92 -18.07
N ILE A 31 9.73 -25.73 -16.95
CA ILE A 31 8.65 -26.63 -16.54
C ILE A 31 7.34 -26.21 -17.21
N HIS A 32 6.70 -27.14 -17.92
CA HIS A 32 5.34 -27.00 -18.44
C HIS A 32 4.31 -27.02 -17.29
N VAL A 33 3.99 -25.85 -16.74
CA VAL A 33 2.90 -25.71 -15.76
C VAL A 33 1.55 -25.57 -16.48
N SER A 34 0.55 -26.36 -16.09
CA SER A 34 -0.79 -26.41 -16.68
C SER A 34 -1.50 -25.04 -16.63
N LYS A 35 -2.25 -24.71 -17.70
CA LYS A 35 -2.88 -23.38 -17.90
C LYS A 35 -3.78 -22.93 -16.73
N GLY A 36 -4.50 -23.85 -16.09
CA GLY A 36 -5.40 -23.54 -14.96
C GLY A 36 -4.66 -23.16 -13.67
N TYR A 37 -3.56 -23.86 -13.36
CA TYR A 37 -2.72 -23.57 -12.19
C TYR A 37 -2.00 -22.22 -12.36
N LYS A 38 -1.43 -21.98 -13.55
CA LYS A 38 -0.81 -20.68 -13.88
C LYS A 38 -1.78 -19.52 -13.67
N LYS A 39 -3.03 -19.62 -14.16
CA LYS A 39 -4.02 -18.53 -14.04
C LYS A 39 -4.37 -18.21 -12.57
N ARG A 40 -4.55 -19.23 -11.73
CA ARG A 40 -4.88 -19.03 -10.30
C ARG A 40 -3.71 -18.43 -9.52
N THR A 41 -2.47 -18.84 -9.81
CA THR A 41 -1.27 -18.27 -9.20
C THR A 41 -1.04 -16.82 -9.64
N ILE A 42 -1.26 -16.51 -10.92
CA ILE A 42 -1.16 -15.13 -11.45
C ILE A 42 -2.19 -14.20 -10.79
N LEU A 43 -3.42 -14.68 -10.56
CA LEU A 43 -4.45 -13.88 -9.89
C LEU A 43 -4.07 -13.56 -8.44
N LYS A 44 -3.55 -14.55 -7.69
CA LYS A 44 -3.04 -14.34 -6.33
C LYS A 44 -1.88 -13.35 -6.30
N GLU A 45 -1.00 -13.43 -7.29
CA GLU A 45 0.13 -12.52 -7.47
C GLU A 45 -0.33 -11.08 -7.75
N ASP A 46 -1.34 -10.90 -8.60
CA ASP A 46 -1.89 -9.56 -8.86
C ASP A 46 -2.57 -8.98 -7.62
N ILE A 47 -3.30 -9.80 -6.86
CA ILE A 47 -3.88 -9.37 -5.58
C ILE A 47 -2.79 -8.96 -4.58
N PHE A 48 -1.71 -9.76 -4.48
CA PHE A 48 -0.54 -9.42 -3.66
C PHE A 48 0.01 -8.05 -4.06
N ASN A 49 0.27 -7.82 -5.34
CA ASN A 49 0.87 -6.57 -5.82
C ASN A 49 -0.05 -5.35 -5.62
N VAL A 50 -1.37 -5.50 -5.75
CA VAL A 50 -2.31 -4.42 -5.42
C VAL A 50 -2.21 -4.02 -3.95
N ILE A 51 -2.07 -4.99 -3.04
CA ILE A 51 -1.93 -4.71 -1.61
C ILE A 51 -0.55 -4.15 -1.29
N ALA A 52 0.48 -4.72 -1.92
CA ALA A 52 1.87 -4.47 -1.58
C ALA A 52 2.38 -3.12 -2.08
N ASP A 53 1.81 -2.59 -3.18
CA ASP A 53 2.23 -1.33 -3.78
C ASP A 53 1.15 -0.25 -3.63
N TRP A 54 1.49 0.80 -2.87
CA TRP A 54 0.57 1.87 -2.43
C TRP A 54 -0.19 2.57 -3.58
N HIS A 55 0.45 2.70 -4.74
CA HIS A 55 -0.07 3.51 -5.85
C HIS A 55 -1.36 2.94 -6.46
N HIS A 56 -1.66 1.64 -6.29
CA HIS A 56 -2.93 1.06 -6.76
C HIS A 56 -4.12 1.70 -6.05
N PHE A 57 -4.09 1.77 -4.72
CA PHE A 57 -5.16 2.41 -3.95
C PHE A 57 -5.19 3.92 -4.20
N ALA A 58 -4.03 4.55 -4.35
CA ALA A 58 -3.96 5.97 -4.71
C ALA A 58 -4.66 6.28 -6.05
N ILE A 59 -4.47 5.42 -7.06
CA ILE A 59 -5.14 5.54 -8.36
C ILE A 59 -6.66 5.35 -8.23
N LEU A 60 -7.10 4.36 -7.45
CA LEU A 60 -8.53 4.16 -7.18
C LEU A 60 -9.17 5.41 -6.57
N SER A 61 -8.52 6.00 -5.55
CA SER A 61 -8.97 7.25 -4.95
C SER A 61 -8.90 8.44 -5.91
N LEU A 62 -7.87 8.53 -6.76
CA LEU A 62 -7.78 9.58 -7.78
C LEU A 62 -8.97 9.57 -8.75
N ILE A 63 -9.46 8.38 -9.13
CA ILE A 63 -10.62 8.22 -10.03
C ILE A 63 -11.89 8.86 -9.45
N GLU A 64 -12.00 8.94 -8.13
CA GLU A 64 -13.16 9.53 -7.44
C GLU A 64 -13.07 11.06 -7.30
N THR A 65 -11.92 11.67 -7.61
CA THR A 65 -11.74 13.11 -7.48
C THR A 65 -12.55 13.89 -8.52
N LYS A 66 -13.13 15.04 -8.13
CA LYS A 66 -13.95 15.89 -9.04
C LYS A 66 -13.21 16.28 -10.34
N ASN A 67 -11.90 16.50 -10.25
CA ASN A 67 -11.06 16.93 -11.37
C ASN A 67 -10.29 15.77 -12.02
N PHE A 68 -10.76 14.53 -11.82
CA PHE A 68 -10.12 13.35 -12.36
C PHE A 68 -9.98 13.42 -13.90
N ARG A 69 -8.78 13.09 -14.38
CA ARG A 69 -8.50 12.90 -15.81
C ARG A 69 -8.06 11.46 -16.04
N SER A 70 -8.71 10.77 -16.98
CA SER A 70 -8.30 9.43 -17.43
C SER A 70 -7.05 9.48 -18.32
N ASP A 71 -6.01 10.15 -17.84
CA ASP A 71 -4.74 10.36 -18.50
C ASP A 71 -3.60 9.87 -17.60
N HIS A 72 -2.74 9.00 -18.13
CA HIS A 72 -1.69 8.36 -17.34
C HIS A 72 -0.58 9.34 -16.96
N LYS A 73 -0.30 10.35 -17.81
CA LYS A 73 0.67 11.39 -17.50
C LYS A 73 0.19 12.27 -16.35
N TRP A 74 -1.09 12.64 -16.36
CA TRP A 74 -1.72 13.37 -15.28
C TRP A 74 -1.70 12.58 -13.97
N MET A 75 -2.04 11.28 -13.99
CA MET A 75 -1.95 10.44 -12.79
C MET A 75 -0.51 10.32 -12.28
N ALA A 76 0.45 10.10 -13.17
CA ALA A 76 1.87 9.99 -12.83
C ALA A 76 2.39 11.27 -12.18
N MET A 77 2.10 12.42 -12.80
CA MET A 77 2.43 13.75 -12.28
C MET A 77 1.79 13.98 -10.90
N ARG A 78 0.49 13.69 -10.76
CA ARG A 78 -0.24 13.84 -9.50
C ARG A 78 0.41 12.98 -8.42
N LEU A 79 0.69 11.70 -8.69
CA LEU A 79 1.21 10.76 -7.68
C LEU A 79 2.73 10.85 -7.46
N GLY A 80 3.46 11.60 -8.30
CA GLY A 80 4.92 11.65 -8.23
C GLY A 80 5.59 10.32 -8.59
N ILE A 81 4.95 9.51 -9.45
CA ILE A 81 5.47 8.23 -9.94
C ILE A 81 5.67 8.28 -11.46
N SER A 82 6.32 7.28 -12.03
CA SER A 82 6.51 7.19 -13.48
C SER A 82 5.21 6.82 -14.21
N VAL A 83 5.10 7.25 -15.48
CA VAL A 83 4.00 6.85 -16.37
C VAL A 83 3.96 5.33 -16.55
N VAL A 84 5.12 4.69 -16.52
CA VAL A 84 5.24 3.23 -16.63
C VAL A 84 4.59 2.53 -15.43
N GLU A 85 4.81 3.02 -14.21
CA GLU A 85 4.16 2.50 -13.00
C GLU A 85 2.63 2.65 -13.08
N VAL A 86 2.13 3.82 -13.51
CA VAL A 86 0.69 4.02 -13.72
C VAL A 86 0.13 3.04 -14.74
N ASN A 87 0.81 2.83 -15.86
CA ASN A 87 0.38 1.89 -16.90
C ASN A 87 0.20 0.47 -16.34
N PHE A 88 1.20 -0.03 -15.60
CA PHE A 88 1.13 -1.36 -14.99
C PHE A 88 0.04 -1.45 -13.93
N ALA A 89 -0.12 -0.41 -13.11
CA ALA A 89 -1.15 -0.35 -12.08
C ALA A 89 -2.57 -0.38 -12.70
N ILE A 90 -2.83 0.45 -13.71
CA ILE A 90 -4.12 0.48 -14.42
C ILE A 90 -4.42 -0.86 -15.08
N GLN A 91 -3.44 -1.49 -15.74
CA GLN A 91 -3.62 -2.82 -16.34
C GLN A 91 -4.01 -3.86 -15.27
N ARG A 92 -3.35 -3.83 -14.10
CA ARG A 92 -3.66 -4.73 -12.99
C ARG A 92 -5.05 -4.47 -12.42
N LEU A 93 -5.41 -3.22 -12.18
CA LEU A 93 -6.74 -2.83 -11.66
C LEU A 93 -7.86 -3.22 -12.62
N LEU A 94 -7.67 -3.06 -13.95
CA LEU A 94 -8.63 -3.53 -14.96
C LEU A 94 -8.76 -5.05 -14.96
N LYS A 95 -7.63 -5.77 -14.88
CA LYS A 95 -7.58 -7.24 -14.87
C LYS A 95 -8.29 -7.83 -13.65
N LEU A 96 -8.11 -7.19 -12.49
CA LEU A 96 -8.80 -7.53 -11.24
C LEU A 96 -10.22 -6.99 -11.16
N LYS A 97 -10.71 -6.32 -12.22
CA LYS A 97 -12.03 -5.69 -12.29
C LYS A 97 -12.29 -4.67 -11.19
N MET A 98 -11.25 -4.05 -10.62
CA MET A 98 -11.40 -2.97 -9.63
C MET A 98 -11.81 -1.66 -10.29
N ILE A 99 -11.45 -1.50 -11.57
CA ILE A 99 -11.89 -0.39 -12.41
C ILE A 99 -12.42 -0.92 -13.74
N THR A 100 -13.24 -0.10 -14.40
CA THR A 100 -13.72 -0.30 -15.77
C THR A 100 -13.28 0.85 -16.65
N ASN A 101 -13.08 0.58 -17.94
CA ASN A 101 -12.85 1.59 -18.95
C ASN A 101 -14.09 1.68 -19.86
N LYS A 102 -14.77 2.83 -19.85
CA LYS A 102 -15.88 3.13 -20.77
C LYS A 102 -15.48 4.31 -21.65
N ASN A 103 -15.25 4.05 -22.93
CA ASN A 103 -14.88 5.07 -23.93
C ASN A 103 -13.67 5.94 -23.53
N GLY A 104 -12.62 5.30 -23.00
CA GLY A 104 -11.41 5.99 -22.55
C GLY A 104 -11.54 6.65 -21.18
N LYS A 105 -12.67 6.50 -20.49
CA LYS A 105 -12.86 7.01 -19.12
C LYS A 105 -12.83 5.87 -18.11
N TYR A 106 -11.92 5.97 -17.14
CA TYR A 106 -11.84 5.04 -16.03
C TYR A 106 -12.92 5.35 -14.98
N LYS A 107 -13.56 4.30 -14.47
CA LYS A 107 -14.51 4.36 -13.35
C LYS A 107 -14.29 3.20 -12.42
N LEU A 108 -14.52 3.40 -11.12
CA LEU A 108 -14.55 2.31 -10.17
C LEU A 108 -15.64 1.29 -10.53
N SER A 109 -15.35 0.01 -10.30
CA SER A 109 -16.35 -1.03 -10.37
C SER A 109 -17.26 -1.00 -9.13
N LYS A 110 -18.48 -1.51 -9.26
CA LYS A 110 -19.44 -1.60 -8.13
C LYS A 110 -19.15 -2.74 -7.15
N GLU A 111 -18.15 -3.57 -7.44
CA GLU A 111 -17.75 -4.68 -6.56
C GLU A 111 -16.94 -4.14 -5.38
N SER A 112 -17.34 -4.50 -4.15
CA SER A 112 -16.60 -4.15 -2.93
C SER A 112 -15.41 -5.10 -2.80
N PHE A 113 -14.20 -4.54 -2.74
CA PHE A 113 -12.96 -5.30 -2.53
C PHE A 113 -12.56 -5.18 -1.07
N SER A 114 -12.84 -6.21 -0.27
CA SER A 114 -12.20 -6.38 1.02
C SER A 114 -10.91 -7.18 0.82
N THR A 115 -9.81 -6.70 1.39
CA THR A 115 -8.63 -7.55 1.56
C THR A 115 -9.03 -8.65 2.54
N SER A 116 -9.06 -9.92 2.09
CA SER A 116 -9.28 -11.03 3.02
C SER A 116 -8.22 -10.98 4.11
N GLU A 117 -8.60 -11.25 5.36
CA GLU A 117 -7.72 -11.19 6.53
C GLU A 117 -6.50 -12.14 6.42
N ASP A 118 -6.55 -13.11 5.48
CA ASP A 118 -5.51 -14.10 5.21
C ASP A 118 -4.57 -13.77 4.03
N VAL A 119 -4.57 -12.54 3.47
CA VAL A 119 -3.56 -12.18 2.47
C VAL A 119 -2.24 -11.83 3.15
N GLU A 120 -1.26 -12.70 2.90
CA GLU A 120 0.11 -12.71 3.39
C GLU A 120 0.67 -11.38 3.90
N SER A 121 1.05 -11.40 5.19
CA SER A 121 1.71 -10.32 5.93
C SER A 121 2.81 -9.58 5.15
N ARG A 122 3.47 -10.23 4.19
CA ARG A 122 4.53 -9.61 3.37
C ARG A 122 4.04 -8.47 2.49
N ALA A 123 2.84 -8.59 1.89
CA ALA A 123 2.26 -7.50 1.11
C ALA A 123 2.01 -6.29 2.00
N LEU A 124 1.39 -6.52 3.16
CA LEU A 124 1.13 -5.48 4.16
C LEU A 124 2.42 -4.88 4.72
N GLN A 125 3.44 -5.69 5.00
CA GLN A 125 4.75 -5.21 5.44
C GLN A 125 5.40 -4.29 4.40
N LYS A 126 5.37 -4.68 3.11
CA LYS A 126 5.89 -3.84 2.01
C LYS A 126 5.11 -2.53 1.91
N SER A 127 3.79 -2.61 1.94
CA SER A 127 2.87 -1.47 1.87
C SER A 127 3.13 -0.48 3.02
N HIS A 128 3.21 -0.97 4.26
CA HIS A 128 3.52 -0.14 5.43
C HIS A 128 4.90 0.49 5.35
N LYS A 129 5.90 -0.22 4.82
CA LYS A 129 7.23 0.34 4.61
C LYS A 129 7.19 1.50 3.60
N GLN A 130 6.48 1.33 2.49
CA GLN A 130 6.30 2.41 1.51
C GLN A 130 5.58 3.63 2.13
N SER A 131 4.54 3.42 2.94
CA SER A 131 3.86 4.52 3.64
C SER A 131 4.78 5.27 4.61
N LEU A 132 5.67 4.55 5.31
CA LEU A 132 6.67 5.17 6.17
C LEU A 132 7.70 5.99 5.36
N GLU A 133 8.15 5.48 4.21
CA GLU A 133 9.04 6.21 3.30
C GLU A 133 8.38 7.49 2.78
N GLN A 134 7.10 7.44 2.40
CA GLN A 134 6.33 8.63 2.00
C GLN A 134 6.20 9.64 3.15
N SER A 135 6.02 9.16 4.39
CA SER A 135 5.98 10.03 5.56
C SER A 135 7.32 10.72 5.81
N ILE A 136 8.43 9.98 5.69
CA ILE A 136 9.79 10.54 5.80
C ILE A 136 9.98 11.64 4.75
N ALA A 137 9.70 11.37 3.48
CA ALA A 137 9.83 12.37 2.41
C ALA A 137 8.96 13.60 2.68
N SER A 138 7.74 13.41 3.19
CA SER A 138 6.83 14.52 3.48
C SER A 138 7.37 15.49 4.56
N LEU A 139 8.24 15.03 5.47
CA LEU A 139 8.88 15.88 6.48
C LEU A 139 9.78 16.95 5.86
N GLU A 140 10.30 16.71 4.66
CA GLU A 140 11.19 17.63 3.93
C GLU A 140 10.40 18.44 2.89
N GLU A 141 9.46 17.80 2.18
CA GLU A 141 8.89 18.35 0.95
C GLU A 141 7.52 19.03 1.12
N VAL A 142 6.72 18.62 2.12
CA VAL A 142 5.32 19.05 2.25
C VAL A 142 5.20 20.10 3.35
N PRO A 143 4.72 21.34 3.12
CA PRO A 143 4.56 22.33 4.18
C PRO A 143 3.85 21.78 5.43
N VAL A 144 4.29 22.18 6.63
CA VAL A 144 3.70 21.70 7.91
C VAL A 144 2.18 21.84 7.95
N LYS A 145 1.62 22.87 7.30
CA LYS A 145 0.16 23.08 7.19
C LYS A 145 -0.59 22.00 6.37
N LEU A 146 0.13 21.17 5.61
CA LEU A 146 -0.43 20.15 4.70
C LEU A 146 -0.08 18.71 5.14
N ARG A 147 0.63 18.51 6.26
CA ARG A 147 1.03 17.19 6.78
C ARG A 147 0.79 17.09 8.28
N ASP A 148 0.43 15.91 8.77
CA ASP A 148 0.38 15.62 10.21
C ASP A 148 1.20 14.36 10.52
N ILE A 149 2.33 14.55 11.21
CA ILE A 149 3.24 13.50 11.70
C ILE A 149 3.64 13.90 13.11
N SER A 150 3.13 13.21 14.11
CA SER A 150 3.33 13.50 15.54
C SER A 150 4.34 12.48 16.16
N SER A 151 4.83 12.51 17.44
CA SER A 151 5.63 11.38 18.07
C SER A 151 5.69 11.29 19.61
N ILE A 152 5.44 10.11 20.24
CA ILE A 152 5.62 9.94 21.70
C ILE A 152 6.61 8.95 22.23
N THR A 153 7.14 9.34 23.38
CA THR A 153 8.02 8.53 24.24
C THR A 153 7.48 8.53 25.67
N MET A 154 7.42 7.35 26.31
CA MET A 154 7.02 7.20 27.70
C MET A 154 7.76 6.03 28.36
N ALA A 155 8.02 6.12 29.66
CA ALA A 155 8.45 4.98 30.47
C ALA A 155 7.22 4.10 30.81
N ILE A 156 7.32 2.77 30.64
CA ILE A 156 6.18 1.87 30.77
C ILE A 156 6.37 0.82 31.87
N ASP A 157 5.25 0.39 32.45
CA ASP A 157 5.14 -0.86 33.20
C ASP A 157 4.80 -2.00 32.23
N LEU A 158 5.73 -2.94 32.06
CA LEU A 158 5.62 -4.05 31.10
C LEU A 158 4.41 -4.95 31.33
N SER A 159 3.95 -5.09 32.59
CA SER A 159 2.78 -5.90 32.92
C SER A 159 1.48 -5.35 32.28
N LYS A 160 1.44 -4.04 32.03
CA LYS A 160 0.31 -3.33 31.43
C LYS A 160 0.31 -3.39 29.90
N LEU A 161 1.34 -3.94 29.27
CA LEU A 161 1.48 -3.95 27.80
C LEU A 161 0.34 -4.68 27.08
N LYS A 162 -0.14 -5.81 27.63
CA LYS A 162 -1.27 -6.56 27.03
C LYS A 162 -2.57 -5.76 27.05
N LYS A 163 -2.83 -5.09 28.18
CA LYS A 163 -3.96 -4.16 28.33
C LYS A 163 -3.78 -2.96 27.40
N ALA A 164 -2.58 -2.38 27.33
CA ALA A 164 -2.24 -1.28 26.43
C ALA A 164 -2.43 -1.64 24.95
N LYS A 165 -2.12 -2.87 24.50
CA LYS A 165 -2.40 -3.31 23.11
C LYS A 165 -3.90 -3.41 22.79
N LYS A 166 -4.70 -3.90 23.74
CA LYS A 166 -6.17 -3.94 23.60
C LYS A 166 -6.75 -2.53 23.60
N GLU A 167 -6.25 -1.69 24.49
CA GLU A 167 -6.61 -0.28 24.56
C GLU A 167 -6.19 0.47 23.30
N ILE A 168 -4.95 0.41 22.77
CA ILE A 168 -4.53 1.05 21.50
C ILE A 168 -5.50 0.72 20.35
N ARG A 169 -6.01 -0.51 20.30
CA ARG A 169 -6.96 -0.95 19.27
C ARG A 169 -8.32 -0.23 19.40
N GLU A 170 -8.77 0.00 20.62
CA GLU A 170 -9.99 0.72 20.98
C GLU A 170 -9.81 2.26 21.06
N PHE A 171 -8.60 2.69 21.38
CA PHE A 171 -8.10 4.05 21.52
C PHE A 171 -7.93 4.68 20.15
N ARG A 172 -7.45 3.99 19.10
CA ARG A 172 -7.57 4.49 17.71
C ARG A 172 -9.03 4.79 17.32
N LYS A 173 -10.00 4.05 17.87
CA LYS A 173 -11.43 4.31 17.68
C LYS A 173 -11.97 5.45 18.56
N ARG A 174 -11.33 5.79 19.68
CA ARG A 174 -11.79 6.83 20.66
C ARG A 174 -11.01 8.15 20.61
N ILE A 175 -9.72 8.15 20.31
CA ILE A 175 -8.83 9.30 20.17
C ILE A 175 -9.16 10.12 18.93
N ALA A 176 -9.68 9.44 17.91
CA ALA A 176 -10.43 10.06 16.83
C ALA A 176 -11.58 10.96 17.34
N ASN A 177 -12.26 10.63 18.43
CA ASN A 177 -13.39 11.41 18.97
C ASN A 177 -13.01 12.42 20.09
N ILE A 178 -11.74 12.45 20.55
CA ILE A 178 -11.36 13.07 21.83
C ILE A 178 -10.20 14.08 21.73
N MET A 179 -9.14 13.79 20.94
CA MET A 179 -8.04 14.76 20.68
C MET A 179 -8.57 16.04 19.99
N GLU A 180 -9.81 15.98 19.49
CA GLU A 180 -10.67 17.09 19.08
C GLU A 180 -11.23 17.91 20.28
N SER A 181 -10.41 18.27 21.30
CA SER A 181 -10.80 19.21 22.39
C SER A 181 -9.62 19.79 23.25
N GLY A 182 -9.70 21.07 23.70
CA GLY A 182 -8.93 21.64 24.86
C GLY A 182 -7.56 22.35 24.64
N ASN A 183 -6.70 22.42 25.69
CA ASN A 183 -5.39 23.12 25.74
C ASN A 183 -4.20 22.11 25.86
N GLN A 184 -3.40 21.97 24.80
CA GLN A 184 -2.55 20.82 24.44
C GLN A 184 -1.04 21.20 24.44
N THR A 185 -0.15 20.47 25.15
CA THR A 185 1.23 20.92 25.50
C THR A 185 2.43 20.01 25.08
N GLU A 186 2.22 18.84 24.44
CA GLU A 186 3.25 17.88 23.90
C GLU A 186 2.72 17.15 22.61
N VAL A 187 3.58 16.69 21.69
CA VAL A 187 3.20 16.16 20.34
C VAL A 187 3.40 14.64 20.22
N TYR A 188 2.47 13.87 19.63
CA TYR A 188 2.29 12.40 19.83
C TYR A 188 2.04 11.51 18.55
N ASN A 189 2.95 10.61 18.07
CA ASN A 189 2.85 9.80 16.81
C ASN A 189 1.97 8.65 17.17
N LEU A 190 0.72 8.82 16.84
CA LEU A 190 -0.13 7.73 16.49
C LEU A 190 -0.06 7.68 14.96
N ASN A 191 0.49 6.61 14.37
CA ASN A 191 0.61 6.56 12.90
C ASN A 191 -0.77 6.32 12.27
N ILE A 192 -1.42 7.46 12.14
CA ILE A 192 -2.53 7.87 11.30
C ILE A 192 -1.83 8.94 10.46
N GLN A 193 -1.28 8.50 9.34
CA GLN A 193 -0.48 9.36 8.47
C GLN A 193 -1.44 9.87 7.41
N LEU A 194 -1.87 11.12 7.55
CA LEU A 194 -2.60 11.79 6.49
C LEU A 194 -1.62 12.69 5.74
N ILE A 195 -0.92 12.07 4.81
CA ILE A 195 0.01 12.76 3.91
C ILE A 195 -0.65 12.90 2.54
N PRO A 196 -0.49 14.04 1.85
CA PRO A 196 -0.97 14.19 0.49
C PRO A 196 -0.10 13.33 -0.41
N ILE A 197 -0.67 12.21 -0.88
CA ILE A 197 -0.02 11.36 -1.89
C ILE A 197 -0.24 11.91 -3.32
N THR A 198 -0.79 13.12 -3.44
CA THR A 198 -0.96 13.80 -4.72
C THR A 198 -0.44 15.23 -4.69
N LYS A 199 0.20 15.68 -5.77
CA LYS A 199 0.54 17.08 -6.03
C LYS A 199 -0.72 17.94 -6.22
N ALA A 200 -0.63 19.21 -5.88
CA ALA A 200 -1.68 20.20 -6.16
C ALA A 200 -1.87 20.37 -7.68
N ILE A 201 -3.07 20.77 -8.08
CA ILE A 201 -3.37 21.19 -9.45
C ILE A 201 -3.10 22.69 -9.49
N GLU A 202 -2.14 23.12 -10.31
CA GLU A 202 -1.98 24.53 -10.71
C GLU A 202 -3.00 24.89 -11.81
#